data_AF-A0A966Q0K7-F1
#
_entry.id   AF-A0A966Q0K7-F1
#
_cell.length_a   1.000
_cell.length_b   1.000
_cell.length_c   1.000
_cell.angle_alpha   90.00
_cell.angle_beta   90.00
_cell.angle_gamma   90.00
#
_symmetry.space_group_name_H-M   'P 1'
#
loop_
_entity.id
_entity.type
_entity.pdbx_description
1 polymer ?
#
loop_
_entity_poly.entity_id
_entity_poly.type
_entity_poly.pdbx_seq_one_letter_code
_entity_poly.pdbx_strand_id
1 'polypeptide(L)' 'MHTYLLEYMKAHLISLEQDQEEISKQMEDLDMNSKEFLELDFEFNWLGGQAIATRHFIKIAEEYNGTAA' A
#
# COMPACT_ATOMS: atom_id res chain seq x y z
N MET A 1 -10.55 6.11 18.41
CA MET A 1 -9.70 4.90 18.21
C MET A 1 -8.29 5.24 18.67
N HIS A 2 -7.56 4.35 19.37
CA HIS A 2 -6.23 4.68 19.90
C HIS A 2 -5.33 5.29 18.81
N THR A 3 -4.81 6.49 19.06
CA THR A 3 -3.98 7.28 18.12
C THR A 3 -2.85 6.44 17.50
N TYR A 4 -2.27 5.52 18.27
CA TYR A 4 -1.26 4.57 17.82
C TYR A 4 -1.67 3.73 16.60
N LEU A 5 -2.91 3.21 16.55
CA LEU A 5 -3.34 2.37 15.42
C LEU A 5 -3.46 3.20 14.13
N LEU A 6 -3.93 4.45 14.24
CA LEU A 6 -4.01 5.36 13.10
C LEU A 6 -2.60 5.75 12.61
N GLU A 7 -1.68 6.03 13.54
CA GLU A 7 -0.28 6.31 13.20
C GLU A 7 0.40 5.10 12.54
N TYR A 8 0.17 3.89 13.07
CA TYR A 8 0.65 2.65 12.47
C TYR A 8 0.09 2.46 11.05
N MET A 9 -1.23 2.66 10.84
CA MET A 9 -1.82 2.53 9.50
C MET A 9 -1.21 3.52 8.52
N LYS A 10 -0.92 4.75 8.94
CA LYS A 10 -0.23 5.75 8.11
C LYS A 10 1.19 5.30 7.75
N ALA A 11 1.96 4.83 8.72
CA ALA A 11 3.30 4.29 8.47
C ALA A 11 3.26 3.04 7.56
N HIS A 12 2.28 2.16 7.77
CA HIS A 12 2.07 0.98 6.94
C HIS A 12 1.72 1.34 5.50
N LEU A 13 0.87 2.36 5.27
CA LEU A 13 0.59 2.85 3.93
C LEU A 13 1.87 3.32 3.22
N ILE A 14 2.73 4.07 3.92
CA ILE A 14 4.02 4.52 3.37
C ILE A 14 4.89 3.31 3.00
N SER A 15 4.95 2.29 3.86
CA SER A 15 5.69 1.05 3.58
C SER A 15 5.17 0.37 2.32
N LEU A 16 3.85 0.22 2.17
CA LEU A 16 3.24 -0.41 0.99
C LEU A 16 3.58 0.36 -0.30
N GLU A 17 3.56 1.69 -0.25
CA GLU A 17 3.92 2.54 -1.40
C GLU A 17 5.41 2.42 -1.76
N GLN A 18 6.29 2.32 -0.76
CA GLN A 18 7.73 2.11 -0.95
C GLN A 18 8.04 0.73 -1.55
N ASP A 19 7.40 -0.32 -1.02
CA ASP A 19 7.54 -1.68 -1.53
C ASP A 19 7.03 -1.76 -2.98
N GLN A 20 5.91 -1.09 -3.28
CA GLN A 20 5.36 -1.04 -4.63
C GLN A 20 6.28 -0.28 -5.61
N GLU A 21 6.92 0.81 -5.17
CA GLU A 21 7.92 1.54 -5.96
C GLU A 21 9.16 0.69 -6.23
N GLU A 22 9.62 -0.08 -5.24
CA GLU A 22 10.76 -0.97 -5.37
C GLU A 22 10.49 -2.10 -6.38
N ILE A 23 9.31 -2.73 -6.33
CA ILE A 23 8.89 -3.71 -7.34
C ILE A 23 8.86 -3.08 -8.73
N SER A 24 8.31 -1.87 -8.86
CA SER A 24 8.29 -1.17 -10.14
C SER A 24 9.70 -0.97 -10.71
N LYS A 25 10.69 -0.63 -9.88
CA LYS A 25 12.09 -0.48 -10.30
C LYS A 25 12.69 -1.81 -10.77
N GLN A 26 12.42 -2.90 -10.05
CA GLN A 26 12.88 -4.23 -10.43
C GLN A 26 12.29 -4.68 -11.78
N MET A 27 11.08 -4.24 -12.11
CA MET A 27 10.43 -4.52 -13.39
C MET A 27 11.04 -3.77 -14.58
N GLU A 28 11.72 -2.63 -14.38
CA GLU A 28 12.25 -1.79 -15.48
C GLU A 28 13.31 -2.52 -16.33
N ASP A 29 14.09 -3.39 -15.71
CA ASP A 29 15.19 -4.12 -16.37
C ASP A 29 14.76 -5.48 -16.97
N LEU A 30 13.49 -5.88 -16.80
CA LEU A 30 12.98 -7.18 -17.22
C LEU A 30 12.23 -7.12 -18.56
N ASP A 31 12.31 -8.21 -19.33
CA ASP A 31 11.39 -8.40 -20.46
C ASP A 31 9.96 -8.56 -19.93
N MET A 32 9.05 -7.74 -20.42
CA MET A 32 7.62 -7.76 -20.05
C MET A 32 6.93 -9.11 -20.26
N ASN A 33 7.48 -9.97 -21.14
CA ASN A 33 6.95 -11.32 -21.38
C ASN A 33 7.68 -12.39 -20.56
N SER A 34 8.69 -12.02 -19.79
CA SER A 34 9.39 -12.94 -18.90
C SER A 34 8.48 -13.36 -17.77
N LYS A 35 8.69 -14.59 -17.28
CA LYS A 35 7.97 -15.12 -16.13
C LYS A 35 8.18 -14.25 -14.89
N GLU A 36 9.40 -13.74 -14.70
CA GLU A 36 9.78 -12.91 -13.57
C GLU A 36 9.02 -11.57 -13.57
N PHE A 37 8.90 -10.92 -14.73
CA PHE A 37 8.08 -9.71 -14.86
C PHE A 37 6.61 -9.98 -14.51
N LEU A 38 6.04 -11.09 -14.97
CA LEU A 38 4.64 -11.44 -14.69
C LEU A 38 4.41 -11.73 -13.19
N GLU A 39 5.40 -12.31 -12.50
CA GLU A 39 5.33 -12.52 -11.05
C GLU A 39 5.39 -11.17 -10.29
N LEU A 40 6.29 -10.28 -10.69
CA LEU A 40 6.38 -8.93 -10.11
C LEU A 40 5.16 -8.07 -10.41
N ASP A 41 4.57 -8.16 -11.61
CA ASP A 41 3.33 -7.46 -11.95
C ASP A 41 2.15 -7.91 -11.07
N PHE A 42 2.07 -9.21 -10.78
CA PHE A 42 1.07 -9.71 -9.85
C PHE A 42 1.27 -9.12 -8.44
N GLU A 43 2.51 -9.10 -7.95
CA GLU A 43 2.84 -8.56 -6.64
C GLU A 43 2.61 -7.04 -6.55
N PHE A 44 2.98 -6.29 -7.60
CA PHE A 44 2.71 -4.86 -7.73
C PHE A 44 1.21 -4.56 -7.59
N ASN A 45 0.37 -5.32 -8.32
CA ASN A 45 -1.09 -5.17 -8.25
C ASN A 45 -1.64 -5.57 -6.87
N TRP A 46 -1.09 -6.61 -6.24
CA TRP A 46 -1.45 -7.02 -4.89
C TRP A 46 -1.15 -5.94 -3.84
N LEU A 47 0.03 -5.33 -3.88
CA LEU A 47 0.40 -4.21 -3.00
C LEU A 47 -0.49 -3.00 -3.23
N GLY A 48 -0.80 -2.68 -4.49
CA GLY A 48 -1.73 -1.60 -4.84
C GLY A 48 -3.12 -1.79 -4.21
N GLY A 49 -3.65 -3.02 -4.23
CA GLY A 49 -4.91 -3.35 -3.56
C GLY A 49 -4.86 -3.12 -2.04
N GLN A 50 -3.78 -3.53 -1.39
CA GLN A 50 -3.57 -3.29 0.04
C GLN A 50 -3.45 -1.80 0.36
N ALA A 51 -2.73 -1.03 -0.46
CA ALA A 51 -2.59 0.41 -0.26
C ALA A 51 -3.95 1.13 -0.37
N ILE A 52 -4.79 0.73 -1.33
CA ILE A 52 -6.16 1.27 -1.48
C ILE A 52 -7.00 0.97 -0.24
N ALA A 53 -6.97 -0.26 0.26
CA ALA A 53 -7.70 -0.66 1.46
C ALA A 53 -7.22 0.13 2.70
N THR A 54 -5.91 0.23 2.90
CA THR A 54 -5.31 0.97 4.02
C THR A 54 -5.67 2.45 3.97
N ARG A 55 -5.64 3.10 2.80
CA ARG A 55 -6.13 4.49 2.63
C ARG A 55 -7.58 4.64 3.06
N HIS A 56 -8.45 3.70 2.68
CA HIS A 56 -9.84 3.72 3.08
C HIS A 56 -10.00 3.60 4.59
N PHE A 57 -9.27 2.69 5.24
CA PHE A 57 -9.30 2.54 6.70
C PHE A 57 -8.82 3.78 7.43
N ILE A 58 -7.73 4.42 6.97
CA ILE A 58 -7.25 5.69 7.52
C ILE A 58 -8.32 6.78 7.40
N LYS A 59 -8.95 6.92 6.24
CA LYS A 59 -10.01 7.91 6.02
C LYS A 59 -11.17 7.72 7.00
N ILE A 60 -11.70 6.50 7.10
CA ILE A 60 -12.78 6.16 8.03
C ILE A 60 -12.33 6.41 9.48
N ALA A 61 -11.12 5.97 9.82
CA ALA A 61 -10.55 6.20 11.14
C ALA A 61 -10.52 7.68 11.52
N GLU A 62 -10.08 8.56 10.62
CA GLU A 62 -10.01 10.01 10.81
C GLU A 62 -11.39 10.64 10.95
N GLU A 63 -12.36 10.25 10.09
CA GLU A 63 -13.75 10.71 10.16
C GLU A 63 -14.37 10.41 11.53
N TYR A 64 -14.23 9.17 12.03
CA TYR A 64 -14.81 8.76 13.32
C TYR A 64 -14.00 9.22 14.54
N ASN A 65 -12.71 9.54 14.39
CA ASN A 65 -11.93 10.15 15.47
C ASN A 65 -12.33 11.61 15.69
N GLY A 66 -12.87 12.30 14.67
CA GLY A 66 -13.39 13.67 14.76
C GLY A 66 -14.82 13.78 15.32
N THR A 67 -15.60 12.70 15.31
CA THR A 67 -16.99 12.68 15.83
C THR A 67 -17.11 12.25 17.30
N ALA A 68 -16.00 11.92 17.96
CA ALA A 68 -15.96 11.51 19.36
C ALA A 68 -15.66 12.66 20.34
N ALA A 69 -15.81 13.92 19.89
CA ALA A 69 -15.65 15.13 20.69
C ALA A 69 -17.00 15.72 21.13
#